data_AF-A0AB38YE10-F1
#
_entry.id   AF-A0AB38YE10-F1
#
_cell.length_a   1.000
_cell.length_b   1.000
_cell.length_c   1.000
_cell.angle_alpha   90.00
_cell.angle_beta   90.00
_cell.angle_gamma   90.00
#
_symmetry.space_group_name_H-M   'P 1'
#
loop_
_entity.id
_entity.type
_entity.pdbx_description
1 polymer ?
#
loop_
_entity_poly.entity_id
_entity_poly.type
_entity_poly.pdbx_seq_one_letter_code
_entity_poly.pdbx_strand_id
1 'polypeptide(L)' 'MARSAFPLKSFFLVCILVAGVYGGLTASRKILFIQAAPATVGLLLLGIGALM' A
#
# COMPACT_ATOMS: atom_id res chain seq x y z
N MET A 1 15.06 22.13 -3.33
CA MET A 1 14.96 20.84 -4.07
C MET A 1 14.82 19.67 -3.10
N ALA A 2 13.77 19.63 -2.27
CA ALA A 2 13.49 18.49 -1.39
C ALA A 2 11.97 18.42 -1.18
N ARG A 3 11.26 17.96 -2.22
CA ARG A 3 9.80 17.81 -2.19
C ARG A 3 9.50 16.54 -1.39
N SER A 4 8.94 16.72 -0.21
CA SER A 4 8.43 15.67 0.67
C SER A 4 7.66 14.62 -0.14
N ALA A 5 8.23 13.44 -0.35
CA ALA A 5 7.65 12.37 -1.16
C ALA A 5 6.58 11.56 -0.41
N PHE A 6 6.33 11.89 0.86
CA PHE A 6 5.36 11.27 1.76
C PHE A 6 3.92 11.18 1.21
N PRO A 7 3.30 12.26 0.68
CA PRO A 7 1.92 12.21 0.21
C PRO A 7 1.75 11.31 -1.02
N LEU A 8 2.71 11.34 -1.96
CA LEU A 8 2.66 10.47 -3.15
C LEU A 8 2.76 8.99 -2.78
N LYS A 9 3.63 8.66 -1.82
CA LYS A 9 3.79 7.29 -1.30
C LYS A 9 2.50 6.78 -0.64
N SER A 10 1.88 7.59 0.22
CA SER A 10 0.61 7.22 0.87
C SER A 10 -0.52 7.01 -0.14
N PHE A 11 -0.63 7.88 -1.16
CA PHE A 11 -1.66 7.75 -2.19
C PHE A 11 -1.50 6.45 -2.99
N PHE A 12 -0.27 6.13 -3.40
CA PHE A 12 0.02 4.91 -4.14
C PHE A 12 -0.23 3.64 -3.32
N LEU A 13 0.12 3.65 -2.02
CA LEU A 13 -0.13 2.54 -1.09
C LEU A 13 -1.63 2.28 -0.88
N VAL A 14 -2.44 3.32 -0.72
CA VAL A 14 -3.90 3.20 -0.62
C VAL A 14 -4.49 2.65 -1.92
N CYS A 15 -4.06 3.15 -3.08
CA CYS A 15 -4.53 2.66 -4.37
C CYS A 15 -4.19 1.18 -4.59
N ILE A 16 -2.97 0.75 -4.23
CA ILE A 16 -2.55 -0.65 -4.33
C ILE A 16 -3.35 -1.53 -3.36
N LEU A 17 -3.67 -1.04 -2.16
CA LEU A 17 -4.50 -1.78 -1.21
C LEU A 17 -5.91 -2.03 -1.80
N VAL A 18 -6.54 -1.02 -2.39
CA VAL A 18 -7.87 -1.14 -3.01
C VAL A 18 -7.82 -2.06 -4.24
N ALA A 19 -6.83 -1.89 -5.11
CA ALA A 19 -6.63 -2.75 -6.28
C ALA A 19 -6.33 -4.20 -5.89
N GLY A 20 -5.56 -4.41 -4.81
CA GLY A 20 -5.26 -5.72 -4.24
C GLY A 20 -6.50 -6.41 -3.67
N VAL A 21 -7.37 -5.68 -2.97
CA VAL A 21 -8.65 -6.20 -2.46
C VAL A 21 -9.56 -6.62 -3.60
N TYR A 22 -9.79 -5.75 -4.59
CA TYR A 22 -10.67 -6.06 -5.72
C TYR A 22 -10.10 -7.16 -6.64
N GLY A 23 -8.80 -7.11 -6.96
CA GLY A 23 -8.11 -8.13 -7.75
C GLY A 23 -8.00 -9.48 -7.03
N GLY A 24 -7.91 -9.44 -5.71
CA GLY A 24 -7.94 -10.58 -4.82
C GLY A 24 -9.27 -11.32 -4.76
N LEU A 25 -10.35 -10.55 -4.71
CA LEU A 25 -11.72 -11.05 -4.69
C LEU A 25 -12.14 -11.59 -6.07
N THR A 26 -11.62 -11.03 -7.16
CA THR A 26 -12.10 -11.32 -8.52
C THR A 26 -11.20 -12.30 -9.31
N ALA A 27 -9.88 -12.15 -9.25
CA ALA A 27 -8.97 -12.89 -10.14
C ALA A 27 -8.28 -14.08 -9.46
N SER A 28 -7.64 -13.87 -8.30
CA SER A 28 -7.02 -14.97 -7.55
C SER A 28 -6.56 -14.54 -6.17
N ARG A 29 -6.81 -15.37 -5.14
CA ARG A 29 -6.35 -15.10 -3.75
C ARG A 29 -4.84 -14.92 -3.64
N LYS A 30 -4.05 -15.40 -4.61
CA LYS A 30 -2.59 -15.15 -4.71
C LYS A 30 -2.25 -13.65 -4.83
N ILE A 31 -3.12 -12.83 -5.42
CA ILE A 31 -2.89 -11.39 -5.62
C ILE A 31 -2.95 -10.64 -4.29
N LEU A 32 -3.82 -11.07 -3.36
CA LEU A 32 -3.87 -10.52 -2.00
C LEU A 32 -2.55 -10.76 -1.26
N PHE A 33 -2.00 -11.97 -1.36
CA PHE A 33 -0.78 -12.32 -0.62
C PHE A 33 0.50 -11.73 -1.21
N ILE A 34 0.56 -11.52 -2.53
CA ILE A 34 1.77 -11.02 -3.20
C ILE A 34 1.74 -9.50 -3.39
N GLN A 35 0.57 -8.87 -3.51
CA GLN A 35 0.45 -7.41 -3.69
C GLN A 35 -0.15 -6.68 -2.48
N ALA A 36 -1.21 -7.20 -1.86
CA ALA A 36 -1.83 -6.51 -0.72
C ALA A 36 -1.01 -6.65 0.57
N ALA A 37 -0.31 -7.77 0.77
CA ALA A 37 0.59 -7.96 1.92
C ALA A 37 1.75 -6.94 1.95
N PRO A 38 2.60 -6.79 0.91
CA PRO A 38 3.65 -5.78 0.92
C PRO A 38 3.09 -4.34 0.94
N ALA A 39 1.92 -4.09 0.34
CA ALA A 39 1.26 -2.79 0.42
C ALA A 39 0.83 -2.46 1.86
N THR A 40 0.23 -3.43 2.57
CA THR A 40 -0.16 -3.25 3.97
C THR A 40 1.05 -2.99 4.86
N VAL A 41 2.13 -3.75 4.68
CA VAL A 41 3.39 -3.55 5.42
C VAL A 41 3.99 -2.16 5.14
N GLY A 42 4.01 -1.73 3.88
CA GLY A 42 4.51 -0.41 3.50
C GLY A 42 3.68 0.73 4.11
N LEU A 43 2.37 0.57 4.20
CA LEU A 43 1.45 1.56 4.79
C LEU A 43 1.62 1.64 6.31
N LEU A 44 1.78 0.48 6.98
CA LEU A 44 2.07 0.39 8.41
C LEU A 44 3.41 1.04 8.77
N LEU A 45 4.48 0.75 8.02
CA LEU A 45 5.80 1.35 8.25
C LEU A 45 5.79 2.87 8.04
N LEU A 46 5.07 3.34 7.01
CA LEU A 46 4.90 4.78 6.76
C LEU A 46 4.12 5.46 7.88
N GLY A 47 3.06 4.83 8.40
CA GLY A 47 2.28 5.35 9.52
C GLY A 47 3.07 5.39 10.82
N ILE A 48 3.82 4.33 11.14
CA ILE A 48 4.65 4.25 12.35
C ILE A 48 5.81 5.26 12.25
N GLY A 49 6.50 5.33 11.12
CA GLY A 49 7.61 6.27 10.91
C GLY A 49 7.18 7.73 10.72
N ALA A 50 5.89 8.00 10.47
CA ALA A 50 5.34 9.36 10.49
C ALA A 50 4.90 9.81 11.89
N LEU A 51 4.70 8.87 12.82
CA LEU A 51 4.30 9.15 14.20
C LEU A 51 5.52 9.41 15.11
N MET A 52 6.72 9.01 14.68
CA MET A 52 8.00 9.22 15.37
C MET A 52 8.77 10.39 14.75
#